data_AF-A0A9E0K3P7-F1
#
_entry.id   AF-A0A9E0K3P7-F1
#
_cell.length_a   1.000
_cell.length_b   1.000
_cell.length_c   1.000
_cell.angle_alpha   90.00
_cell.angle_beta   90.00
_cell.angle_gamma   90.00
#
_symmetry.space_group_name_H-M   'P 1'
#
loop_
_entity.id
_entity.type
_entity.pdbx_description
1 polymer ?
#
loop_
_entity_poly.entity_id
_entity_poly.type
_entity_poly.pdbx_seq_one_letter_code
_entity_poly.pdbx_strand_id
1 'polypeptide(L)'
;MKRRLNLLCLLVMLVLSYSVFSTLYDFGRGVSAGLKMAKNIKADKAAKNDNPALHLKLAAFTPDNFTCFTDSVYNEKTSSYVPAMYSQLIVSVKTNPSMCTMLISGILSLLEFISIALSVVFFICIIISINKSDIFNWKNVSRLRWLGAALTFSFTCSLVALIISNYELADAFALKGYSMHLSELLSITTLVLGIISFIIAEVFAIGLRLQEEQELTI
;
A
#
# COMPACT_ATOMS: atom_id res chain seq x y z
N MET A 1 21.50 29.63 1.46
CA MET A 1 20.34 28.80 1.01
C MET A 1 20.77 27.51 0.29
N LYS A 2 21.64 27.54 -0.73
CA LYS A 2 22.09 26.33 -1.50
C LYS A 2 22.54 25.12 -0.66
N ARG A 3 23.33 25.30 0.41
CA ARG A 3 23.78 24.18 1.27
C ARG A 3 22.65 23.44 2.00
N ARG A 4 21.63 24.17 2.51
CA ARG A 4 20.49 23.55 3.21
C ARG A 4 19.59 22.79 2.23
N LEU A 5 19.38 23.33 1.03
CA LEU A 5 18.61 22.67 -0.02
C LEU A 5 19.31 21.40 -0.54
N ASN A 6 20.63 21.45 -0.77
CA ASN A 6 21.41 20.26 -1.17
C ASN A 6 21.37 19.16 -0.10
N LEU A 7 21.38 19.50 1.18
CA LEU A 7 21.32 18.52 2.26
C LEU A 7 19.93 17.86 2.35
N LEU A 8 18.86 18.64 2.17
CA LEU A 8 17.49 18.11 2.06
C LEU A 8 17.32 17.23 0.83
N CYS A 9 17.86 17.63 -0.33
CA CYS A 9 17.84 16.79 -1.53
C CYS A 9 18.59 15.47 -1.31
N LEU A 10 19.76 15.50 -0.68
CA LEU A 10 20.54 14.29 -0.42
C LEU A 10 19.77 13.34 0.52
N LEU A 11 19.13 13.89 1.56
CA LEU A 11 18.24 13.12 2.44
C LEU A 11 17.08 12.48 1.67
N VAL A 12 16.39 13.24 0.82
CA VAL A 12 15.29 12.70 0.00
C VAL A 12 15.78 11.58 -0.92
N MET A 13 16.93 11.75 -1.57
CA MET A 13 17.52 10.72 -2.43
C MET A 13 17.91 9.46 -1.65
N LEU A 14 18.42 9.60 -0.44
CA LEU A 14 18.78 8.47 0.44
C LEU A 14 17.53 7.71 0.89
N VAL A 15 16.48 8.42 1.32
CA VAL A 15 15.20 7.81 1.70
C VAL A 15 14.54 7.10 0.51
N LEU A 16 14.52 7.73 -0.66
CA LEU A 16 13.98 7.12 -1.88
C LEU A 16 14.74 5.87 -2.29
N SER A 17 16.08 5.90 -2.28
CA SER A 17 16.89 4.74 -2.65
C SER A 17 16.70 3.57 -1.69
N TYR A 18 16.64 3.83 -0.37
CA TYR A 18 16.30 2.81 0.62
C TYR A 18 14.91 2.22 0.39
N SER A 19 13.90 3.08 0.20
CA SER A 19 12.52 2.64 -0.05
C SER A 19 12.42 1.77 -1.31
N VAL A 20 13.00 2.22 -2.42
CA VAL A 20 13.02 1.48 -3.69
C VAL A 20 13.74 0.14 -3.51
N PHE A 21 14.86 0.11 -2.80
CA PHE A 21 15.60 -1.13 -2.53
C PHE A 21 14.77 -2.12 -1.70
N SER A 22 14.13 -1.68 -0.62
CA SER A 22 13.24 -2.52 0.20
C SER A 22 12.10 -3.09 -0.63
N THR A 23 11.40 -2.24 -1.39
CA THR A 23 10.28 -2.68 -2.23
C THR A 23 10.72 -3.68 -3.30
N LEU A 24 11.87 -3.45 -3.97
CA LEU A 24 12.40 -4.40 -4.95
C LEU A 24 12.78 -5.74 -4.30
N TYR A 25 13.32 -5.72 -3.09
CA TYR A 25 13.68 -6.93 -2.36
C TYR A 25 12.45 -7.80 -2.05
N ASP A 26 11.39 -7.18 -1.52
CA ASP A 26 10.14 -7.86 -1.19
C ASP A 26 9.42 -8.35 -2.45
N PHE A 27 9.40 -7.53 -3.51
CA PHE A 27 8.88 -7.93 -4.82
C PHE A 27 9.63 -9.16 -5.37
N GLY A 28 10.96 -9.16 -5.31
CA GLY A 28 11.78 -10.30 -5.76
C GLY A 28 11.49 -11.59 -4.99
N ARG A 29 11.29 -11.49 -3.67
CA ARG A 29 10.85 -12.62 -2.85
C ARG A 29 9.44 -13.09 -3.24
N GLY A 30 8.50 -12.17 -3.44
CA GLY A 30 7.14 -12.48 -3.87
C GLY A 30 7.10 -13.20 -5.21
N VAL A 31 7.82 -12.69 -6.21
CA VAL A 31 7.95 -13.33 -7.53
C VAL A 31 8.61 -14.71 -7.42
N SER A 32 9.69 -14.84 -6.64
CA SER A 32 10.37 -16.13 -6.44
C SER A 32 9.44 -17.15 -5.77
N ALA A 33 8.71 -16.75 -4.73
CA ALA A 33 7.73 -17.60 -4.06
C ALA A 33 6.61 -18.00 -5.02
N GLY A 34 6.06 -17.06 -5.79
CA GLY A 34 5.02 -17.33 -6.79
C GLY A 34 5.50 -18.27 -7.90
N LEU A 35 6.74 -18.12 -8.39
CA LEU A 35 7.32 -19.00 -9.40
C LEU A 35 7.55 -20.42 -8.84
N LYS A 36 8.02 -20.54 -7.59
CA LYS A 36 8.15 -21.83 -6.89
C LYS A 36 6.79 -22.50 -6.72
N MET A 37 5.77 -21.77 -6.28
CA MET A 37 4.40 -22.27 -6.19
C MET A 37 3.87 -22.73 -7.56
N ALA A 38 4.06 -21.94 -8.62
CA ALA A 38 3.63 -22.30 -9.97
C ALA A 38 4.34 -23.56 -10.52
N LYS A 39 5.64 -23.71 -10.25
CA LYS A 39 6.40 -24.92 -10.60
C LYS A 39 5.92 -26.12 -9.81
N ASN A 40 5.69 -25.95 -8.51
CA ASN A 40 5.18 -27.01 -7.65
C ASN A 40 3.79 -27.43 -8.09
N ILE A 41 2.87 -26.51 -8.44
CA ILE A 41 1.54 -26.84 -8.99
C ILE A 41 1.65 -27.66 -10.29
N LYS A 42 2.62 -27.35 -11.17
CA LYS A 42 2.85 -28.15 -12.39
C LYS A 42 3.35 -29.56 -12.08
N ALA A 43 4.13 -29.74 -11.01
CA ALA A 43 4.58 -31.05 -10.55
C ALA A 43 3.49 -31.81 -9.75
N ASP A 44 2.69 -31.09 -8.96
CA ASP A 44 1.63 -31.59 -8.07
C ASP A 44 0.31 -31.87 -8.82
N LYS A 45 0.18 -31.50 -10.10
CA LYS A 45 -0.93 -32.04 -10.93
C LYS A 45 -0.95 -33.58 -10.99
N ALA A 46 0.15 -34.26 -10.60
CA ALA A 46 0.21 -35.70 -10.41
C ALA A 46 -0.27 -36.19 -9.02
N ALA A 47 -0.35 -35.33 -8.00
CA ALA A 47 -0.79 -35.65 -6.64
C ALA A 47 -1.87 -34.66 -6.21
N LYS A 48 -3.11 -35.15 -6.11
CA LYS A 48 -4.36 -34.42 -5.86
C LYS A 48 -4.43 -33.80 -4.45
N ASN A 49 -3.49 -32.93 -4.08
CA ASN A 49 -3.34 -32.39 -2.74
C ASN A 49 -3.78 -30.92 -2.68
N ASP A 50 -4.75 -30.63 -1.81
CA ASP A 50 -5.25 -29.28 -1.55
C ASP A 50 -4.19 -28.49 -0.75
N ASN A 51 -3.29 -27.81 -1.46
CA ASN A 51 -2.23 -27.03 -0.82
C ASN A 51 -2.81 -25.80 -0.08
N PRO A 52 -2.75 -25.72 1.26
CA PRO A 52 -3.34 -24.63 2.05
C PRO A 52 -2.72 -23.25 1.74
N ALA A 53 -1.51 -23.22 1.18
CA ALA A 53 -0.85 -22.00 0.73
C ALA A 53 -1.60 -21.27 -0.42
N LEU A 54 -2.50 -21.95 -1.14
CA LEU A 54 -3.30 -21.33 -2.23
C LEU A 54 -4.51 -20.54 -1.73
N HIS A 55 -4.90 -20.71 -0.47
CA HIS A 55 -6.11 -20.11 0.10
C HIS A 55 -5.81 -19.13 1.24
N LEU A 56 -4.59 -18.59 1.28
CA LEU A 56 -4.16 -17.65 2.30
C LEU A 56 -4.91 -16.32 2.14
N LYS A 57 -5.64 -15.94 3.18
CA LYS A 57 -6.33 -14.66 3.30
C LYS A 57 -5.82 -13.96 4.56
N LEU A 58 -5.48 -12.69 4.44
CA LEU A 58 -5.15 -11.85 5.57
C LEU A 58 -6.44 -11.27 6.14
N ALA A 59 -6.63 -11.41 7.45
CA ALA A 59 -7.79 -10.96 8.18
C ALA A 59 -7.34 -10.13 9.38
N ALA A 60 -7.99 -9.00 9.62
CA ALA A 60 -7.76 -8.17 10.81
C ALA A 60 -8.97 -8.24 11.74
N PHE A 61 -8.68 -8.35 13.03
CA PHE A 61 -9.65 -8.60 14.09
C PHE A 61 -9.44 -7.64 15.25
N THR A 62 -10.51 -7.35 15.98
CA THR A 62 -10.46 -6.69 17.27
C THR A 62 -11.14 -7.59 18.29
N PRO A 63 -10.47 -7.90 19.43
CA PRO A 63 -11.10 -8.70 20.46
C PRO A 63 -12.25 -7.92 21.11
N ASP A 64 -13.38 -8.58 21.32
CA ASP A 64 -14.54 -7.98 21.99
C ASP A 64 -14.23 -7.68 23.48
N ASN A 65 -13.29 -8.42 24.06
CA ASN A 65 -12.85 -8.25 25.44
C ASN A 65 -11.33 -8.45 25.59
N PHE A 66 -10.64 -7.39 26.06
CA PHE A 66 -9.19 -7.39 26.29
C PHE A 66 -8.73 -8.09 27.57
N THR A 67 -9.64 -8.63 28.38
CA THR A 67 -9.28 -9.36 29.61
C THR A 67 -9.33 -10.88 29.45
N CYS A 68 -9.92 -11.39 28.38
CA CYS A 68 -10.13 -12.83 28.19
C CYS A 68 -9.32 -13.35 27.01
N PHE A 69 -8.29 -14.14 27.31
CA PHE A 69 -7.46 -14.79 26.28
C PHE A 69 -8.09 -16.14 25.92
N THR A 70 -8.60 -16.24 24.71
CA THR A 70 -9.27 -17.45 24.21
C THR A 70 -8.31 -18.44 23.55
N ASP A 71 -7.08 -18.01 23.25
CA ASP A 71 -6.10 -18.81 22.52
C ASP A 71 -4.69 -18.63 23.10
N SER A 72 -3.74 -19.48 22.66
CA SER A 72 -2.36 -19.47 23.11
C SER A 72 -1.37 -19.86 22.01
N VAL A 73 -0.20 -19.24 22.02
CA VAL A 73 0.88 -19.49 21.06
C VAL A 73 2.04 -20.21 21.75
N TYR A 74 2.58 -21.23 21.10
CA TYR A 74 3.73 -21.97 21.62
C TYR A 74 4.99 -21.11 21.58
N ASN A 75 5.63 -20.94 22.74
CA ASN A 75 6.87 -20.21 22.87
C ASN A 75 8.05 -21.19 22.93
N GLU A 76 8.81 -21.30 21.84
CA GLU A 76 9.98 -22.19 21.76
C GLU A 76 11.05 -21.87 22.81
N LYS A 77 11.21 -20.60 23.22
CA LYS A 77 12.24 -20.20 24.19
C LYS A 77 11.98 -20.71 25.59
N THR A 78 10.70 -20.83 25.98
CA THR A 78 10.29 -21.30 27.31
C THR A 78 9.67 -22.69 27.26
N SER A 79 9.50 -23.25 26.06
CA SER A 79 8.79 -24.51 25.79
C SER A 79 7.39 -24.57 26.42
N SER A 80 6.71 -23.42 26.49
CA SER A 80 5.38 -23.28 27.12
C SER A 80 4.43 -22.47 26.26
N TYR A 81 3.12 -22.69 26.40
CA TYR A 81 2.10 -21.93 25.69
C TYR A 81 1.82 -20.62 26.43
N VAL A 82 1.83 -19.51 25.70
CA VAL A 82 1.57 -18.17 26.22
C VAL A 82 0.21 -17.69 25.67
N PRO A 83 -0.70 -17.19 26.52
CA PRO A 83 -1.98 -16.66 26.06
C PRO A 83 -1.79 -15.54 25.05
N ALA A 84 -2.58 -15.56 23.97
CA ALA A 84 -2.44 -14.64 22.84
C ALA A 84 -3.78 -14.03 22.43
N MET A 85 -3.71 -12.79 21.94
CA MET A 85 -4.79 -12.10 21.23
C MET A 85 -4.29 -11.71 19.85
N TYR A 86 -5.18 -11.79 18.87
CA TYR A 86 -4.81 -11.55 17.48
C TYR A 86 -5.38 -10.24 16.97
N SER A 87 -4.50 -9.39 16.44
CA SER A 87 -4.88 -8.21 15.65
C SER A 87 -4.99 -8.57 14.17
N GLN A 88 -4.07 -9.41 13.68
CA GLN A 88 -4.01 -9.84 12.28
C GLN A 88 -3.66 -11.32 12.21
N LEU A 89 -4.32 -12.04 11.31
CA LEU A 89 -4.07 -13.46 11.05
C LEU A 89 -4.05 -13.72 9.56
N ILE A 90 -3.12 -14.56 9.12
CA ILE A 90 -3.18 -15.18 7.80
C ILE A 90 -3.81 -16.55 7.98
N VAL A 91 -5.02 -16.71 7.45
CA VAL A 91 -5.81 -17.93 7.55
C VAL A 91 -5.92 -18.59 6.18
N SER A 92 -5.77 -19.91 6.13
CA SER A 92 -6.03 -20.69 4.93
C SER A 92 -7.50 -21.07 4.90
N VAL A 93 -8.33 -20.26 4.25
CA VAL A 93 -9.77 -20.49 4.16
C VAL A 93 -10.16 -20.60 2.69
N LYS A 94 -10.80 -21.72 2.34
CA LYS A 94 -11.35 -21.90 0.99
C LYS A 94 -12.55 -20.97 0.82
N THR A 95 -12.31 -19.81 0.22
CA THR A 95 -13.36 -18.97 -0.34
C THR A 95 -13.67 -19.45 -1.75
N ASN A 96 -14.95 -19.42 -2.16
CA ASN A 96 -15.38 -19.67 -3.54
C ASN A 96 -15.69 -18.31 -4.21
N PRO A 97 -14.67 -17.51 -4.57
CA PRO A 97 -14.91 -16.23 -5.22
C PRO A 97 -15.61 -16.47 -6.56
N SER A 98 -16.54 -15.58 -6.90
CA SER A 98 -17.08 -15.57 -8.25
C SER A 98 -15.96 -15.23 -9.24
N MET A 99 -16.04 -15.76 -10.48
CA MET A 99 -15.06 -15.40 -11.53
C MET A 99 -15.02 -13.88 -11.77
N CYS A 100 -16.15 -13.20 -11.58
CA CYS A 100 -16.26 -11.75 -11.70
C CYS A 100 -15.47 -11.01 -10.60
N THR A 101 -15.64 -11.40 -9.32
CA THR A 101 -14.91 -10.76 -8.21
C THR A 101 -13.41 -11.00 -8.32
N MET A 102 -12.98 -12.18 -8.80
CA MET A 102 -11.58 -12.47 -9.06
C MET A 102 -11.00 -11.57 -10.17
N LEU A 103 -11.72 -11.40 -11.28
CA LEU A 103 -11.29 -10.53 -12.39
C LEU A 103 -11.23 -9.06 -11.96
N ILE A 104 -12.27 -8.56 -11.28
CA ILE A 104 -12.33 -7.18 -10.80
C ILE A 104 -11.17 -6.90 -9.84
N SER A 105 -10.95 -7.79 -8.86
CA SER A 105 -9.85 -7.65 -7.91
C SER A 105 -8.49 -7.66 -8.61
N GLY A 106 -8.29 -8.54 -9.59
CA GLY A 106 -7.06 -8.58 -10.38
C GLY A 106 -6.81 -7.29 -11.19
N ILE A 107 -7.86 -6.74 -11.80
CA ILE A 107 -7.79 -5.47 -12.54
C ILE A 107 -7.48 -4.31 -11.59
N LEU A 108 -8.15 -4.23 -10.43
CA LEU A 108 -7.91 -3.21 -9.42
C LEU A 108 -6.46 -3.21 -8.92
N SER A 109 -5.91 -4.39 -8.62
CA SER A 109 -4.51 -4.52 -8.20
C SER A 109 -3.53 -4.06 -9.29
N LEU A 110 -3.83 -4.33 -10.57
CA LEU A 110 -3.00 -3.89 -11.69
C LEU A 110 -3.07 -2.36 -11.86
N LEU A 111 -4.26 -1.76 -11.76
CA LEU A 111 -4.43 -0.31 -11.80
C LEU A 111 -3.75 0.39 -10.63
N GLU A 112 -3.84 -0.19 -9.43
CA GLU A 112 -3.15 0.30 -8.23
C GLU A 112 -1.63 0.34 -8.47
N PHE A 113 -1.05 -0.76 -8.98
CA PHE A 113 0.38 -0.82 -9.29
C PHE A 113 0.82 0.23 -10.31
N ILE A 114 0.06 0.40 -11.40
CA ILE A 114 0.33 1.44 -12.41
C ILE A 114 0.25 2.83 -11.79
N SER A 115 -0.75 3.07 -10.94
CA SER A 115 -0.96 4.35 -10.29
C SER A 115 0.18 4.71 -9.33
N ILE A 116 0.67 3.75 -8.55
CA ILE A 116 1.86 3.91 -7.70
C ILE A 116 3.11 4.18 -8.54
N ALA A 117 3.30 3.47 -9.66
CA ALA A 117 4.43 3.74 -10.54
C ALA A 117 4.40 5.18 -11.11
N LEU A 118 3.22 5.65 -11.52
CA LEU A 118 3.03 7.02 -11.99
C LEU A 118 3.29 8.05 -10.88
N SER A 119 2.85 7.79 -9.65
CA SER A 119 3.09 8.68 -8.51
C SER A 119 4.59 8.84 -8.24
N VAL A 120 5.36 7.74 -8.27
CA VAL A 120 6.82 7.78 -8.13
C VAL A 120 7.47 8.60 -9.25
N VAL A 121 7.03 8.44 -10.51
CA VAL A 121 7.55 9.22 -11.64
C VAL A 121 7.28 10.72 -11.44
N PHE A 122 6.06 11.11 -11.09
CA PHE A 122 5.74 12.53 -10.84
C PHE A 122 6.55 13.10 -9.68
N PHE A 123 6.71 12.34 -8.60
CA PHE A 123 7.51 12.74 -7.45
C PHE A 123 8.97 13.00 -7.86
N ILE A 124 9.60 12.07 -8.59
CA ILE A 124 10.97 12.25 -9.10
C ILE A 124 11.07 13.49 -10.01
N CYS A 125 10.09 13.69 -10.91
CA CYS A 125 10.07 14.88 -11.77
C CYS A 125 10.02 16.19 -10.98
N ILE A 126 9.29 16.22 -9.85
CA ILE A 126 9.24 17.38 -8.96
C ILE A 126 10.59 17.58 -8.26
N ILE A 127 11.21 16.52 -7.73
CA ILE A 127 12.54 16.60 -7.10
C ILE A 127 13.59 17.13 -8.09
N ILE A 128 13.57 16.68 -9.35
CA ILE A 128 14.47 17.17 -10.39
C ILE A 128 14.25 18.67 -10.65
N SER A 129 13.00 19.14 -10.73
CA SER A 129 12.70 20.56 -10.88
C SER A 129 13.22 21.39 -9.71
N ILE A 130 13.03 20.91 -8.47
CA ILE A 130 13.54 21.57 -7.25
C ILE A 130 15.06 21.69 -7.28
N ASN A 131 15.76 20.63 -7.69
CA ASN A 131 17.22 20.62 -7.78
C ASN A 131 17.75 21.58 -8.85
N LYS A 132 16.99 21.79 -9.93
CA LYS A 132 17.30 22.80 -10.95
C LYS A 132 16.99 24.24 -10.51
N SER A 133 16.51 24.43 -9.27
CA SER A 133 16.04 25.72 -8.73
C SER A 133 14.85 26.33 -9.51
N ASP A 134 14.17 25.53 -10.35
CA ASP A 134 12.94 25.89 -11.06
C ASP A 134 11.75 25.32 -10.28
N ILE A 135 11.52 25.89 -9.10
CA ILE A 135 10.55 25.38 -8.11
C ILE A 135 9.14 25.84 -8.48
N PHE A 136 8.96 27.15 -8.68
CA PHE A 136 7.67 27.77 -8.97
C PHE A 136 7.41 27.81 -10.47
N ASN A 137 6.70 26.79 -10.96
CA ASN A 137 6.28 26.69 -12.35
C ASN A 137 4.91 26.00 -12.42
N TRP A 138 4.01 26.47 -13.28
CA TRP A 138 2.69 25.84 -13.51
C TRP A 138 2.81 24.37 -13.90
N LYS A 139 3.91 23.96 -14.56
CA LYS A 139 4.21 22.55 -14.84
C LYS A 139 4.39 21.74 -13.56
N ASN A 140 5.09 22.28 -12.56
CA ASN A 140 5.29 21.59 -11.28
C ASN A 140 3.99 21.54 -10.47
N VAL A 141 3.16 22.59 -10.51
CA VAL A 141 1.80 22.58 -9.92
C VAL A 141 0.97 21.43 -10.52
N SER A 142 0.95 21.31 -11.85
CA SER A 142 0.22 20.24 -12.53
C SER A 142 0.76 18.86 -12.15
N ARG A 143 2.09 18.67 -12.13
CA ARG A 143 2.71 17.42 -11.66
C ARG A 143 2.32 17.06 -10.22
N LEU A 144 2.18 18.06 -9.35
CA LEU A 144 1.79 17.86 -7.95
C LEU A 144 0.31 17.51 -7.81
N ARG A 145 -0.57 18.06 -8.67
CA ARG A 145 -1.97 17.62 -8.78
C ARG A 145 -2.07 16.19 -9.31
N TRP A 146 -1.30 15.84 -10.34
CA TRP A 146 -1.26 14.48 -10.88
C TRP A 146 -0.69 13.46 -9.88
N LEU A 147 0.32 13.85 -9.09
CA LEU A 147 0.83 13.06 -7.98
C LEU A 147 -0.27 12.76 -6.95
N GLY A 148 -1.00 13.80 -6.51
CA GLY A 148 -2.11 13.66 -5.58
C GLY A 148 -3.24 12.78 -6.11
N ALA A 149 -3.59 12.96 -7.39
CA ALA A 149 -4.61 12.15 -8.07
C ALA A 149 -4.21 10.69 -8.17
N ALA A 150 -2.95 10.40 -8.53
CA ALA A 150 -2.45 9.03 -8.59
C ALA A 150 -2.50 8.34 -7.21
N LEU A 151 -1.99 9.00 -6.16
CA LEU A 151 -2.02 8.42 -4.81
C LEU A 151 -3.46 8.18 -4.29
N THR A 152 -4.36 9.12 -4.53
CA THR A 152 -5.78 9.00 -4.11
C THR A 152 -6.51 7.91 -4.90
N PHE A 153 -6.20 7.77 -6.19
CA PHE A 153 -6.75 6.73 -7.03
C PHE A 153 -6.26 5.34 -6.62
N SER A 154 -4.94 5.20 -6.40
CA SER A 154 -4.33 3.98 -5.84
C SER A 154 -5.00 3.56 -4.54
N PHE A 155 -5.18 4.49 -3.59
CA PHE A 155 -5.88 4.22 -2.34
C PHE A 155 -7.31 3.71 -2.57
N THR A 156 -8.06 4.34 -3.48
CA THR A 156 -9.44 3.93 -3.80
C THR A 156 -9.48 2.52 -4.40
N CYS A 157 -8.58 2.19 -5.32
CA CYS A 157 -8.48 0.83 -5.88
C CYS A 157 -8.20 -0.21 -4.79
N SER A 158 -7.24 0.08 -3.90
CA SER A 158 -6.86 -0.76 -2.77
C SER A 158 -8.05 -0.97 -1.81
N LEU A 159 -8.77 0.10 -1.48
CA LEU A 159 -9.95 0.08 -0.63
C LEU A 159 -11.06 -0.82 -1.20
N VAL A 160 -11.38 -0.66 -2.49
CA VAL A 160 -12.42 -1.48 -3.14
C VAL A 160 -12.01 -2.95 -3.19
N ALA A 161 -10.75 -3.25 -3.54
CA ALA A 161 -10.23 -4.62 -3.56
C ALA A 161 -10.27 -5.26 -2.17
N LEU A 162 -9.93 -4.49 -1.13
CA LEU A 162 -9.99 -4.95 0.25
C LEU A 162 -11.42 -5.21 0.71
N ILE A 163 -12.37 -4.35 0.37
CA ILE A 163 -13.79 -4.54 0.69
C ILE A 163 -14.30 -5.84 0.09
N ILE A 164 -14.04 -6.09 -1.20
CA ILE A 164 -14.43 -7.33 -1.87
C ILE A 164 -13.82 -8.54 -1.15
N SER A 165 -12.52 -8.50 -0.88
CA SER A 165 -11.83 -9.61 -0.20
C SER A 165 -12.33 -9.84 1.23
N ASN A 166 -12.70 -8.78 1.96
CA ASN A 166 -13.20 -8.89 3.32
C ASN A 166 -14.61 -9.46 3.36
N TYR A 167 -15.50 -9.06 2.44
CA TYR A 167 -16.82 -9.68 2.29
C TYR A 167 -16.72 -11.19 2.01
N GLU A 168 -15.87 -11.60 1.05
CA GLU A 168 -15.65 -13.02 0.75
C GLU A 168 -15.12 -13.82 1.95
N LEU A 169 -14.30 -13.17 2.79
CA LEU A 169 -13.72 -13.80 3.97
C LEU A 169 -14.72 -13.87 5.13
N ALA A 170 -15.53 -12.83 5.32
CA ALA A 170 -16.55 -12.77 6.36
C ALA A 170 -17.63 -13.84 6.18
N ASP A 171 -17.97 -14.17 4.93
CA ASP A 171 -18.89 -15.26 4.62
C ASP A 171 -18.30 -16.66 4.93
N ALA A 172 -16.98 -16.80 4.88
CA ALA A 172 -16.31 -18.10 4.99
C ALA A 172 -15.62 -18.35 6.34
N PHE A 173 -15.36 -17.30 7.12
CA PHE A 173 -14.56 -17.37 8.34
C PHE A 173 -15.12 -16.45 9.42
N ALA A 174 -15.21 -16.93 10.65
CA ALA A 174 -15.53 -16.12 11.81
C ALA A 174 -14.72 -16.62 13.01
N LEU A 175 -14.21 -15.68 13.80
CA LEU A 175 -13.47 -15.98 15.02
C LEU A 175 -14.32 -15.59 16.23
N LYS A 176 -14.55 -16.54 17.14
CA LYS A 176 -15.42 -16.31 18.30
C LYS A 176 -14.79 -15.29 19.26
N GLY A 177 -15.55 -14.26 19.63
CA GLY A 177 -15.09 -13.20 20.54
C GLY A 177 -14.23 -12.12 19.87
N TYR A 178 -14.27 -12.06 18.53
CA TYR A 178 -13.57 -11.07 17.73
C TYR A 178 -14.48 -10.50 16.66
N SER A 179 -14.40 -9.19 16.45
CA SER A 179 -15.01 -8.49 15.32
C SER A 179 -13.98 -8.28 14.20
N MET A 180 -14.36 -8.56 12.94
CA MET A 180 -13.51 -8.26 11.80
C MET A 180 -13.57 -6.78 11.43
N HIS A 181 -12.41 -6.19 11.14
CA HIS A 181 -12.29 -4.81 10.73
C HIS A 181 -11.34 -4.64 9.54
N LEU A 182 -11.56 -3.60 8.75
CA LEU A 182 -10.75 -3.30 7.56
C LEU A 182 -9.62 -2.29 7.84
N SER A 183 -9.70 -1.56 8.95
CA SER A 183 -8.87 -0.39 9.23
C SER A 183 -7.37 -0.68 9.26
N GLU A 184 -6.96 -1.80 9.84
CA GLU A 184 -5.54 -2.17 9.95
C GLU A 184 -4.93 -2.67 8.65
N LEU A 185 -5.78 -2.99 7.66
CA LEU A 185 -5.37 -3.49 6.35
C LEU A 185 -5.22 -2.35 5.32
N LEU A 186 -5.70 -1.14 5.66
CA LEU A 186 -5.71 0.03 4.80
C LEU A 186 -4.52 0.95 5.06
N SER A 187 -3.80 1.29 3.99
CA SER A 187 -2.72 2.29 4.04
C SER A 187 -3.28 3.71 4.02
N ILE A 188 -3.72 4.20 5.19
CA ILE A 188 -4.22 5.58 5.36
C ILE A 188 -3.15 6.61 4.95
N THR A 189 -1.88 6.28 5.12
CA THR A 189 -0.74 7.14 4.75
C THR A 189 -0.76 7.49 3.26
N THR A 190 -1.16 6.56 2.38
CA THR A 190 -1.26 6.80 0.93
C THR A 190 -2.28 7.90 0.63
N LEU A 191 -3.44 7.84 1.28
CA LEU A 191 -4.47 8.87 1.14
C LEU A 191 -4.00 10.22 1.68
N VAL A 192 -3.39 10.22 2.88
CA VAL A 192 -2.86 11.44 3.51
C VAL A 192 -1.82 12.11 2.60
N LEU A 193 -0.89 11.34 2.02
CA LEU A 193 0.10 11.86 1.07
C LEU A 193 -0.56 12.42 -0.19
N GLY A 194 -1.61 11.78 -0.70
CA GLY A 194 -2.39 12.29 -1.84
C GLY A 194 -3.03 13.64 -1.55
N ILE A 195 -3.69 13.77 -0.39
CA ILE A 195 -4.33 15.02 0.05
C ILE A 195 -3.28 16.12 0.27
N ILE A 196 -2.16 15.80 0.95
CA ILE A 196 -1.06 16.75 1.15
C ILE A 196 -0.52 17.25 -0.19
N SER A 197 -0.37 16.37 -1.19
CA SER A 197 0.07 16.76 -2.53
C SER A 197 -0.88 17.78 -3.18
N PHE A 198 -2.19 17.61 -3.03
CA PHE A 198 -3.16 18.60 -3.51
C PHE A 198 -3.04 19.94 -2.78
N ILE A 199 -2.91 19.92 -1.45
CA ILE A 199 -2.75 21.15 -0.66
C ILE A 199 -1.49 21.91 -1.10
N ILE A 200 -0.35 21.23 -1.23
CA ILE A 200 0.89 21.86 -1.67
C ILE A 200 0.74 22.40 -3.10
N ALA A 201 -0.02 21.73 -3.97
CA ALA A 201 -0.24 22.20 -5.34
C ALA A 201 -1.01 23.53 -5.37
N GLU A 202 -2.03 23.67 -4.53
CA GLU A 202 -2.77 24.93 -4.40
C GLU A 202 -1.92 26.04 -3.79
N VAL A 203 -1.11 25.73 -2.76
CA VAL A 203 -0.16 26.72 -2.20
C VAL A 203 0.83 27.21 -3.25
N PHE A 204 1.35 26.32 -4.10
CA PHE A 204 2.24 26.71 -5.20
C PHE A 204 1.51 27.51 -6.29
N ALA A 205 0.27 27.16 -6.62
CA ALA A 205 -0.54 27.91 -7.58
C ALA A 205 -0.83 29.34 -7.11
N ILE A 206 -1.14 29.52 -5.82
CA ILE A 206 -1.33 30.85 -5.21
C ILE A 206 -0.03 31.64 -5.23
N GLY A 207 1.10 31.01 -4.85
CA GLY A 207 2.42 31.65 -4.89
C GLY A 207 2.81 32.15 -6.29
N LEU A 208 2.50 31.38 -7.32
CA LEU A 208 2.72 31.77 -8.72
C LEU A 208 1.85 32.97 -9.14
N ARG A 209 0.56 32.96 -8.81
CA ARG A 209 -0.34 34.09 -9.13
C ARG A 209 0.12 35.38 -8.45
N LEU A 210 0.53 35.31 -7.19
CA LEU A 210 1.06 36.47 -6.46
C LEU A 210 2.35 37.02 -7.09
N GLN A 211 3.21 36.14 -7.58
CA GLN A 211 4.41 36.56 -8.31
C GLN A 211 4.06 37.26 -9.64
N GLU A 212 3.13 36.68 -10.42
CA GLU A 212 2.65 37.27 -11.69
C GLU A 212 1.99 38.64 -11.46
N GLU A 213 1.20 38.81 -10.39
CA GLU A 213 0.58 40.10 -10.03
C GLU A 213 1.62 41.17 -9.64
N GLN A 214 2.70 40.78 -8.95
CA GLN A 214 3.80 41.67 -8.60
C GLN A 214 4.61 42.09 -9.83
N GLU A 215 4.81 41.19 -10.80
CA GLU A 215 5.51 41.52 -12.05
C GLU A 215 4.68 42.45 -12.95
N LEU A 216 3.35 42.43 -12.86
CA LEU A 216 2.45 43.29 -13.65
C LEU A 216 2.27 44.71 -13.10
N THR A 217 2.63 44.94 -11.83
CA THR A 217 2.45 46.24 -11.15
C THR A 217 3.71 47.12 -11.15
N ILE A 218 4.84 46.58 -11.60
CA ILE A 218 6.14 47.27 -11.74
C ILE A 218 6.34 47.66 -13.22
#